data_AF-A0A374BNP0-F1
#
_entry.id   AF-A0A374BNP0-F1
#
_cell.length_a   1.000
_cell.length_b   1.000
_cell.length_c   1.000
_cell.angle_alpha   90.00
_cell.angle_beta   90.00
_cell.angle_gamma   90.00
#
_symmetry.space_group_name_H-M   'P 1'
#
loop_
_entity.id
_entity.type
_entity.pdbx_description
1 polymer ?
#
loop_
_entity_poly.entity_id
_entity_poly.type
_entity_poly.pdbx_seq_one_letter_code
_entity_poly.pdbx_strand_id
1 'polypeptide(L)' 'MLKKHGVKTEAVITPNTSSWLHRYTTNCYLYEFQVGDKTYDGNSLVEEGDYRKIGTRVQVLYLDWYPSFNRPTYYWND' A
#
# COMPACT_ATOMS: atom_id res chain seq x y z
N MET A 1 -3.19 -23.01 -6.56
CA MET A 1 -3.63 -21.64 -6.20
C MET A 1 -3.99 -21.66 -4.72
N LEU A 2 -3.21 -21.04 -3.83
CA LEU A 2 -3.54 -21.00 -2.41
C LEU A 2 -4.78 -20.10 -2.23
N LYS A 3 -5.97 -20.69 -2.07
CA LYS A 3 -7.16 -19.98 -1.60
C LYS A 3 -6.97 -19.71 -0.10
N LYS A 4 -6.19 -18.68 0.23
CA LYS A 4 -6.05 -18.18 1.59
C LYS A 4 -6.98 -16.98 1.76
N HIS A 5 -7.68 -16.90 2.89
CA HIS A 5 -8.47 -15.73 3.24
C HIS A 5 -7.51 -14.62 3.66
N GLY A 6 -7.40 -13.57 2.85
CA GLY A 6 -6.64 -12.38 3.21
C GLY A 6 -7.36 -11.59 4.30
N VAL A 7 -6.60 -10.87 5.12
CA VAL A 7 -7.13 -9.98 6.15
C VAL A 7 -7.19 -8.56 5.58
N LYS A 8 -8.28 -7.86 5.87
CA LYS A 8 -8.46 -6.45 5.48
C LYS A 8 -8.04 -5.54 6.63
N THR A 9 -7.37 -4.45 6.30
CA THR A 9 -7.01 -3.39 7.24
C THR A 9 -7.03 -2.03 6.55
N GLU A 10 -6.91 -0.97 7.32
CA GLU A 10 -6.70 0.38 6.82
C GLU A 10 -5.21 0.71 6.81
N ALA A 11 -4.80 1.48 5.81
CA ALA A 11 -3.47 2.03 5.65
C ALA A 11 -3.58 3.51 5.27
N VAL A 12 -2.47 4.25 5.40
CA VAL A 12 -2.39 5.65 4.99
C VAL A 12 -1.28 5.79 3.95
N ILE A 13 -1.57 6.49 2.84
CA ILE A 13 -0.57 6.83 1.83
C ILE A 13 0.43 7.82 2.44
N THR A 14 1.71 7.52 2.34
CA THR A 14 2.82 8.30 2.87
C THR A 14 3.57 9.01 1.74
N PRO A 15 4.39 10.03 2.04
CA PRO A 15 5.23 10.67 1.03
C PRO A 15 6.40 9.79 0.55
N ASN A 16 6.60 8.60 1.13
CA ASN A 16 7.65 7.68 0.70
C ASN A 16 7.32 7.11 -0.67
N THR A 17 8.33 6.92 -1.52
CA THR A 17 8.13 6.45 -2.89
C THR A 17 8.81 5.11 -3.15
N SER A 18 8.23 4.33 -4.04
CA SER A 18 8.82 3.07 -4.49
C SER A 18 10.15 3.32 -5.18
N SER A 19 11.20 2.64 -4.76
CA SER A 19 12.52 2.70 -5.38
C SER A 19 12.66 1.63 -6.47
N TRP A 20 11.88 1.74 -7.56
CA TRP A 20 12.01 0.83 -8.70
C TRP A 20 12.67 1.52 -9.89
N LEU A 21 13.97 1.27 -10.07
CA LEU A 21 14.85 1.78 -11.13
C LEU A 21 14.56 1.23 -12.54
N HIS A 22 13.33 0.81 -12.84
CA HIS A 22 12.99 0.40 -14.19
C HIS A 22 12.70 1.65 -15.02
N ARG A 23 13.49 1.84 -16.10
CA ARG A 23 13.57 3.02 -16.99
C ARG A 23 12.22 3.52 -17.55
N TYR A 24 11.12 2.80 -17.35
CA TYR A 24 9.79 3.09 -17.90
C TYR A 24 8.63 2.90 -16.90
N THR A 25 8.90 2.81 -15.59
CA THR A 25 7.85 2.75 -14.57
C THR A 25 7.85 4.02 -13.74
N THR A 26 6.70 4.70 -13.70
CA THR A 26 6.47 5.83 -12.79
C THR A 26 6.57 5.34 -11.35
N ASN A 27 7.36 6.03 -10.53
CA ASN A 27 7.37 5.77 -9.10
C ASN A 27 5.98 6.01 -8.52
N CYS A 28 5.60 5.25 -7.51
CA CYS A 28 4.35 5.46 -6.79
C CYS A 28 4.64 5.79 -5.32
N TYR A 29 3.73 6.51 -4.69
CA TYR A 29 3.74 6.63 -3.23
C TYR A 29 3.47 5.27 -2.57
N LEU A 30 4.01 5.09 -1.38
CA LEU A 30 3.75 3.93 -0.55
C LEU A 30 2.58 4.20 0.39
N TYR A 31 1.93 3.16 0.88
CA TYR A 31 1.12 3.24 2.09
C TYR A 31 1.79 2.51 3.24
N GLU A 32 1.41 2.84 4.46
CA GLU A 32 1.84 2.15 5.67
C GLU A 32 0.63 1.67 6.50
N PHE A 33 0.74 0.46 7.04
CA PHE A 33 -0.24 -0.14 7.96
C PHE A 33 0.46 -0.93 9.06
N GLN A 34 -0.22 -1.14 10.18
CA GLN A 34 0.30 -1.89 11.32
C GLN A 34 -0.38 -3.25 11.46
N VAL A 35 0.42 -4.27 11.82
CA VAL A 35 -0.05 -5.59 12.23
C VAL A 35 0.66 -5.94 13.54
N GLY A 36 -0.06 -5.83 14.66
CA GLY A 36 0.56 -5.87 15.99
C GLY A 36 1.56 -4.72 16.14
N ASP A 37 2.77 -5.02 16.63
CA ASP A 37 3.84 -4.04 16.86
C ASP A 37 4.72 -3.78 15.62
N LYS A 38 4.32 -4.28 14.44
CA LYS A 38 5.09 -4.18 13.20
C LYS A 38 4.39 -3.29 12.19
N THR A 39 5.15 -2.40 11.57
CA THR A 39 4.72 -1.62 10.40
C THR A 39 5.10 -2.35 9.12
N TYR A 40 4.17 -2.34 8.17
CA TYR A 40 4.36 -2.85 6.82
C TYR A 40 4.00 -1.75 5.83
N ASP A 41 4.68 -1.78 4.69
CA ASP A 41 4.39 -0.90 3.57
C ASP A 41 3.93 -1.68 2.33
N GLY A 42 3.42 -0.94 1.35
CA GLY A 42 3.07 -1.45 0.05
C GLY A 42 2.90 -0.33 -0.97
N ASN A 43 2.95 -0.68 -2.25
CA ASN A 43 2.77 0.28 -3.33
C ASN A 43 1.30 0.72 -3.42
N SER A 44 1.04 2.02 -3.32
CA SER A 44 -0.31 2.58 -3.35
C SER A 44 -0.91 2.67 -4.76
N LEU A 45 -0.12 2.45 -5.82
CA LEU A 45 -0.47 2.70 -7.22
C LEU A 45 -0.85 4.16 -7.53
N VAL A 46 -0.58 5.08 -6.60
CA VAL A 46 -0.68 6.52 -6.82
C VAL A 46 0.67 7.03 -7.29
N GLU A 47 0.71 7.61 -8.49
CA GLU A 47 1.94 8.12 -9.07
C GLU A 47 2.57 9.25 -8.22
N GLU A 48 3.89 9.22 -8.14
CA GLU A 48 4.70 10.31 -7.59
C GLU A 48 4.40 11.59 -8.41
N GLY A 49 3.81 12.59 -7.74
CA GLY A 49 3.32 13.81 -8.38
C GLY A 49 1.87 14.16 -8.04
N ASP A 50 1.03 13.17 -7.66
CA ASP A 50 -0.32 13.45 -7.14
C ASP A 50 -0.31 13.66 -5.61
N TYR A 51 0.38 14.71 -5.16
CA TYR A 51 0.58 15.02 -3.73
C TYR A 51 -0.71 15.12 -2.92
N ARG A 52 -1.86 15.40 -3.57
CA ARG A 52 -3.19 15.49 -2.95
C ARG A 52 -3.65 14.17 -2.34
N LYS A 53 -3.05 13.05 -2.76
CA LYS A 53 -3.36 11.71 -2.29
C LYS A 53 -2.51 11.27 -1.09
N ILE A 54 -1.49 12.04 -0.70
CA ILE A 54 -0.74 11.78 0.54
C ILE A 54 -1.68 12.02 1.72
N GLY A 55 -1.68 11.12 2.69
CA GLY A 55 -2.60 11.12 3.82
C GLY A 55 -3.95 10.46 3.53
N THR A 56 -4.24 10.12 2.27
CA THR A 56 -5.46 9.37 1.93
C THR A 56 -5.42 7.99 2.57
N ARG A 57 -6.54 7.61 3.20
CA ARG A 57 -6.77 6.26 3.71
C ARG A 57 -7.03 5.30 2.55
N VAL A 58 -6.53 4.08 2.68
CA VAL A 58 -6.77 2.99 1.71
C VAL A 58 -7.05 1.67 2.42
N GLN A 59 -7.94 0.85 1.87
CA GLN A 59 -8.18 -0.50 2.37
C GLN A 59 -7.14 -1.42 1.76
N VAL A 60 -6.39 -2.10 2.61
CA VAL A 60 -5.36 -3.05 2.20
C VAL A 60 -5.82 -4.46 2.51
N LEU A 61 -5.59 -5.38 1.58
CA LEU A 61 -5.71 -6.81 1.80
C LEU A 61 -4.30 -7.39 1.90
N TYR A 62 -4.01 -8.11 2.98
CA TYR A 62 -2.72 -8.76 3.21
C TYR A 62 -2.88 -10.23 3.62
N LEU A 63 -1.80 -11.02 3.50
CA LEU A 63 -1.73 -12.38 4.03
C LEU A 63 -1.27 -12.34 5.49
N ASP A 64 -2.04 -12.89 6.41
CA ASP A 64 -1.73 -12.91 7.86
C ASP A 64 -0.35 -13.52 8.18
N TRP A 65 -0.02 -14.65 7.55
CA TRP A 65 1.26 -15.35 7.70
C TRP A 65 2.41 -14.70 6.93
N TYR A 66 2.12 -13.75 6.03
CA TYR A 66 3.13 -13.01 5.27
C TYR A 66 2.64 -11.59 4.89
N PRO A 67 2.57 -10.64 5.85
CA PRO A 67 1.89 -9.36 5.62
C PRO A 67 2.56 -8.44 4.60
N SER A 68 3.83 -8.67 4.27
CA SER A 68 4.51 -7.99 3.16
C SER A 68 3.95 -8.39 1.78
N PHE A 69 3.22 -9.50 1.68
CA PHE A 69 2.35 -9.74 0.54
C PHE A 69 1.00 -9.07 0.80
N ASN A 70 0.85 -7.87 0.26
CA ASN A 70 -0.31 -7.04 0.43
C ASN A 70 -0.64 -6.27 -0.84
N ARG A 71 -1.86 -5.73 -0.93
CA ARG A 71 -2.26 -4.83 -2.02
C ARG A 71 -3.39 -3.89 -1.57
N PRO A 72 -3.47 -2.69 -2.16
CA PRO A 72 -4.65 -1.85 -1.98
C PRO A 72 -5.85 -2.49 -2.68
N THR A 73 -7.03 -2.31 -2.10
CA THR A 73 -8.31 -2.86 -2.60
C THR A 73 -9.42 -1.81 -2.70
N TYR A 74 -9.27 -0.69 -1.99
CA TYR A 74 -10.18 0.45 -2.06
C TYR A 74 -9.46 1.73 -1.63
N TYR A 75 -9.85 2.86 -2.20
CA TYR A 75 -9.31 4.19 -1.89
C TYR A 75 -10.47 5.08 -1.46
N TRP A 76 -10.42 5.62 -0.25
CA TRP A 76 -11.37 6.63 0.17
C TRP A 76 -10.98 7.94 -0.50
N ASN A 77 -11.74 8.35 -1.51
CA ASN A 77 -11.59 9.68 -2.09
C ASN A 77 -12.33 10.65 -1.17
N ASP A 78 -11.57 11.38 -0.34
CA ASP A 78 -12.08 12.58 0.32
C ASP A 78 -12.22 13.73 -0.68
#